data_AF-A0A559QV20-F1
#
_entry.id   AF-A0A559QV20-F1
#
_cell.length_a   1.000
_cell.length_b   1.000
_cell.length_c   1.000
_cell.angle_alpha   90.00
_cell.angle_beta   90.00
_cell.angle_gamma   90.00
#
_symmetry.space_group_name_H-M   'P 1'
#
loop_
_entity.id
_entity.type
_entity.pdbx_description
1 polymer ?
#
loop_
_entity_poly.entity_id
_entity_poly.type
_entity_poly.pdbx_seq_one_letter_code
_entity_poly.pdbx_strand_id
1 'polypeptide(L)'
;MKPHGLKILFAGTPEFAACHLEALLSSHHEVVAVYTQPDRPAGRGKKLTPSAVKALALQHNITLYQPPSLKNAEAQQELANCGADVMVVVAYGLLLPKAVLETPRLGCLNVHGSILPRWRGAAPIQRAIEAGDTISGVTIMQMDEGLDTGAMLLKSECPIVDTDTSADLHDRLAELGPPALLETLNNLGQLVPEPQNNEQANYARKIEKAEAEIDWRAPAIEIQRRIRAFNPFPICYTTLPNNERLRIHTAQFLDIAGEPGTVISADKHQLVVACGEGALAITHLQLPGKKIMSAAEFANGHSQLCPVGTCLGAVDG
;
A
#
# COMPACT_ATOMS: atom_id res chain seq x y z
N MET A 1 -11.13 17.01 34.50
CA MET A 1 -9.76 16.45 34.54
C MET A 1 -9.38 16.10 33.12
N LYS A 2 -8.23 16.54 32.61
CA LYS A 2 -7.74 16.04 31.32
C LYS A 2 -7.56 14.52 31.47
N PRO A 3 -8.05 13.68 30.54
CA PRO A 3 -7.78 12.25 30.59
C PRO A 3 -6.26 12.04 30.70
N HIS A 4 -5.85 11.07 31.53
CA HIS A 4 -4.44 10.72 31.64
C HIS A 4 -4.02 10.09 30.31
N GLY A 5 -2.93 10.58 29.72
CA GLY A 5 -2.39 10.02 28.48
C GLY A 5 -1.95 8.57 28.66
N LEU A 6 -2.13 7.76 27.63
CA LEU A 6 -1.63 6.38 27.60
C LEU A 6 -0.12 6.37 27.33
N LYS A 7 0.58 5.39 27.90
CA LYS A 7 1.95 5.04 27.50
C LYS A 7 1.90 4.13 26.30
N ILE A 8 2.49 4.56 25.19
CA ILE A 8 2.36 3.93 23.87
C ILE A 8 3.71 3.41 23.40
N LEU A 9 3.74 2.14 23.04
CA LEU A 9 4.75 1.61 22.12
C LEU A 9 4.25 1.82 20.70
N PHE A 10 5.05 2.42 19.84
CA PHE A 10 4.70 2.55 18.42
C PHE A 10 5.54 1.60 17.57
N ALA A 11 4.94 0.83 16.68
CA ALA A 11 5.66 -0.06 15.77
C ALA A 11 5.26 0.20 14.31
N GLY A 12 6.22 0.65 13.50
CA GLY A 12 5.96 0.95 12.10
C GLY A 12 7.22 1.19 11.30
N THR A 13 7.10 1.33 9.97
CA THR A 13 8.29 1.47 9.09
C THR A 13 8.12 2.50 7.98
N PRO A 14 7.12 2.40 7.07
CA PRO A 14 7.02 3.30 5.93
C PRO A 14 6.48 4.69 6.32
N GLU A 15 6.45 5.60 5.34
CA GLU A 15 5.89 6.96 5.48
C GLU A 15 4.46 6.94 6.06
N PHE A 16 3.62 6.02 5.58
CA PHE A 16 2.28 5.80 6.13
C PHE A 16 2.25 5.68 7.65
N ALA A 17 3.22 4.94 8.23
CA ALA A 17 3.33 4.78 9.67
C ALA A 17 3.89 6.04 10.35
N ALA A 18 4.79 6.78 9.70
CA ALA A 18 5.33 8.02 10.24
C ALA A 18 4.25 9.07 10.48
N CYS A 19 3.25 9.19 9.59
CA CYS A 19 2.09 10.07 9.79
C CYS A 19 1.33 9.77 11.09
N HIS A 20 1.19 8.48 11.44
CA HIS A 20 0.53 8.06 12.68
C HIS A 20 1.39 8.35 13.91
N LEU A 21 2.71 8.11 13.83
CA LEU A 21 3.63 8.47 14.90
C LEU A 21 3.62 9.98 15.16
N GLU A 22 3.67 10.81 14.13
CA GLU A 22 3.64 12.28 14.27
C GLU A 22 2.36 12.77 14.97
N ALA A 23 1.20 12.20 14.63
CA ALA A 23 -0.05 12.51 15.30
C ALA A 23 -0.06 12.10 16.78
N LEU A 24 0.51 10.93 17.11
CA LEU A 24 0.67 10.51 18.50
C LEU A 24 1.57 11.45 19.29
N LEU A 25 2.69 11.89 18.71
CA LEU A 25 3.62 12.84 19.33
C LEU A 25 3.02 14.23 19.54
N SER A 26 2.03 14.59 18.73
CA SER A 26 1.28 15.84 18.84
C SER A 26 0.07 15.71 19.79
N SER A 27 -0.19 14.51 20.32
CA SER A 27 -1.32 14.23 21.22
C SER A 27 -0.93 14.42 22.70
N HIS A 28 -1.85 14.09 23.61
CA HIS A 28 -1.57 14.07 25.05
C HIS A 28 -1.07 12.70 25.55
N HIS A 29 -0.91 11.72 24.66
CA HIS A 29 -0.33 10.42 24.97
C HIS A 29 1.20 10.50 25.00
N GLU A 30 1.83 9.52 25.64
CA GLU A 30 3.28 9.42 25.78
C GLU A 30 3.81 8.27 24.92
N VAL A 31 4.56 8.56 23.86
CA VAL A 31 5.25 7.52 23.08
C VAL A 31 6.56 7.16 23.79
N VAL A 32 6.57 6.03 24.50
CA VAL A 32 7.70 5.62 25.35
C VAL A 32 8.83 4.94 24.57
N ALA A 33 8.50 4.28 23.46
CA ALA A 33 9.48 3.74 22.53
C ALA A 33 8.89 3.48 21.14
N VAL A 34 9.76 3.48 20.13
CA VAL A 34 9.45 3.21 18.73
C VAL A 34 10.16 1.94 18.27
N TYR A 35 9.43 1.06 17.61
CA TYR A 35 9.92 -0.15 16.95
C TYR A 35 9.84 0.04 15.44
N THR A 36 10.92 -0.27 14.74
CA THR A 36 10.93 -0.23 13.27
C THR A 36 11.81 -1.33 12.70
N GLN A 37 11.68 -1.63 11.40
CA GLN A 37 12.53 -2.62 10.75
C GLN A 37 14.01 -2.19 10.81
N PRO A 38 14.97 -3.13 10.87
CA PRO A 38 16.38 -2.84 10.63
C PRO A 38 16.58 -2.10 9.31
N ASP A 39 17.57 -1.21 9.27
CA ASP A 39 17.86 -0.42 8.07
C ASP A 39 18.16 -1.33 6.88
N ARG A 40 17.54 -1.04 5.74
CA ARG A 40 17.73 -1.80 4.51
C ARG A 40 18.33 -0.92 3.42
N PRO A 41 19.17 -1.49 2.53
CA PRO A 41 19.65 -0.78 1.36
C PRO A 41 18.49 -0.32 0.46
N ALA A 42 18.45 0.97 0.13
CA ALA A 42 17.40 1.55 -0.71
C ALA A 42 17.98 2.44 -1.83
N GLY A 43 17.16 2.71 -2.86
CA GLY A 43 17.49 3.61 -3.96
C GLY A 43 18.63 3.14 -4.89
N ARG A 44 19.05 4.04 -5.80
CA ARG A 44 20.24 3.82 -6.64
C ARG A 44 21.49 3.96 -5.78
N GLY A 45 22.36 2.95 -5.81
CA GLY A 45 23.59 2.90 -4.99
C GLY A 45 23.45 2.15 -3.66
N LYS A 46 22.26 1.64 -3.31
CA LYS A 46 22.03 0.73 -2.18
C LYS A 46 22.64 1.23 -0.85
N LYS A 47 22.58 2.54 -0.59
CA LYS A 47 22.99 3.07 0.71
C LYS A 47 21.99 2.64 1.77
N LEU A 48 22.48 2.36 2.99
CA LEU A 48 21.62 2.18 4.15
C LEU A 48 20.88 3.50 4.38
N THR A 49 19.55 3.45 4.29
CA THR A 49 18.67 4.58 4.51
C THR A 49 17.77 4.25 5.70
N PRO A 50 17.68 5.14 6.70
CA PRO A 50 16.75 4.92 7.81
C PRO A 50 15.32 4.88 7.29
N SER A 51 14.46 4.12 7.96
CA SER A 51 13.01 4.17 7.71
C SER A 51 12.44 5.55 8.04
N ALA A 52 11.27 5.89 7.50
CA ALA A 52 10.59 7.16 7.80
C ALA A 52 10.30 7.27 9.31
N VAL A 53 9.81 6.17 9.91
CA VAL A 53 9.57 6.08 11.36
C VAL A 53 10.86 6.25 12.17
N LYS A 54 11.98 5.66 11.73
CA LYS A 54 13.30 5.85 12.38
C LYS A 54 13.72 7.31 12.35
N ALA A 55 13.63 7.96 11.18
CA ALA A 55 14.03 9.35 11.02
C ALA A 55 13.25 10.26 11.98
N LEU A 56 11.92 10.07 12.07
CA LEU A 56 11.07 10.84 12.97
C LEU A 56 11.36 10.55 14.45
N ALA A 57 11.57 9.28 14.83
CA ALA A 57 11.92 8.91 16.20
C ALA A 57 13.24 9.57 16.65
N LEU A 58 14.25 9.60 15.78
CA LEU A 58 15.52 10.27 16.07
C LEU A 58 15.37 11.79 16.21
N GLN A 59 14.55 12.42 15.35
CA GLN A 59 14.26 13.85 15.44
C GLN A 59 13.62 14.24 16.78
N HIS A 60 12.77 13.38 17.32
CA HIS A 60 12.08 13.60 18.60
C HIS A 60 12.81 12.99 19.82
N ASN A 61 14.02 12.43 19.63
CA ASN A 61 14.81 11.77 20.68
C ASN A 61 14.06 10.65 21.44
N ILE A 62 13.28 9.85 20.71
CA ILE A 62 12.53 8.72 21.26
C ILE A 62 13.41 7.46 21.27
N THR A 63 13.30 6.65 22.31
CA THR A 63 13.93 5.33 22.38
C THR A 63 13.55 4.49 21.17
N LEU A 64 14.54 3.95 20.46
CA LEU A 64 14.35 3.22 19.20
C LEU A 64 14.82 1.77 19.33
N TYR A 65 13.98 0.83 18.93
CA TYR A 65 14.28 -0.59 18.82
C TYR A 65 14.18 -1.07 17.37
N GLN A 66 15.17 -1.84 16.92
CA GLN A 66 15.21 -2.42 15.57
C GLN A 66 15.47 -3.94 15.60
N PRO A 67 14.68 -4.74 16.35
CA PRO A 67 14.91 -6.17 16.40
C PRO A 67 14.62 -6.79 15.02
N PRO A 68 15.42 -7.78 14.57
CA PRO A 68 15.12 -8.53 13.36
C PRO A 68 13.91 -9.47 13.55
N SER A 69 13.52 -9.75 14.79
CA SER A 69 12.41 -10.62 15.18
C SER A 69 11.97 -10.31 16.61
N LEU A 70 10.67 -10.41 16.88
CA LEU A 70 10.08 -10.27 18.22
C LEU A 70 9.91 -11.62 18.95
N LYS A 71 10.40 -12.72 18.36
CA LYS A 71 10.25 -14.07 18.94
C LYS A 71 11.25 -14.38 20.06
N ASN A 72 12.38 -13.68 20.12
CA ASN A 72 13.41 -13.95 21.11
C ASN A 72 13.05 -13.32 22.47
N ALA A 73 13.54 -13.92 23.55
CA ALA A 73 13.22 -13.49 24.91
C ALA A 73 13.79 -12.10 25.24
N GLU A 74 14.92 -11.73 24.64
CA GLU A 74 15.57 -10.43 24.83
C GLU A 74 14.66 -9.29 24.35
N ALA A 75 14.18 -9.33 23.10
CA ALA A 75 13.28 -8.33 22.53
C ALA A 75 11.93 -8.27 23.27
N GLN A 76 11.44 -9.41 23.76
CA GLN A 76 10.22 -9.46 24.58
C GLN A 76 10.43 -8.78 25.94
N GLN A 77 11.60 -9.01 26.57
CA GLN A 77 11.93 -8.38 27.83
C GLN A 77 12.16 -6.87 27.67
N GLU A 78 12.82 -6.43 26.60
CA GLU A 78 12.96 -5.01 26.26
C GLU A 78 11.59 -4.34 26.14
N LEU A 79 10.66 -4.96 25.43
CA LEU A 79 9.30 -4.47 25.25
C LEU A 79 8.54 -4.40 26.58
N ALA A 80 8.65 -5.44 27.42
CA ALA A 80 8.02 -5.48 28.73
C ALA A 80 8.56 -4.39 29.67
N ASN A 81 9.86 -4.12 29.61
CA ASN A 81 10.51 -3.10 30.44
C ASN A 81 10.04 -1.67 30.11
N CYS A 82 9.43 -1.43 28.94
CA CYS A 82 8.84 -0.14 28.59
C CYS A 82 7.60 0.19 29.43
N GLY A 83 6.92 -0.80 30.03
CA GLY A 83 5.76 -0.58 30.89
C GLY A 83 4.60 0.16 30.20
N ALA A 84 4.33 -0.18 28.93
CA ALA A 84 3.34 0.50 28.11
C ALA A 84 1.90 0.04 28.39
N ASP A 85 0.96 0.96 28.23
CA ASP A 85 -0.47 0.66 28.29
C ASP A 85 -0.93 -0.05 27.02
N VAL A 86 -0.48 0.39 25.85
CA VAL A 86 -0.91 -0.14 24.55
C VAL A 86 0.25 -0.09 23.56
N MET A 87 0.25 -1.02 22.60
CA MET A 87 1.14 -0.96 21.44
C MET A 87 0.33 -0.63 20.19
N VAL A 88 0.69 0.43 19.48
CA VAL A 88 0.11 0.81 18.20
C VAL A 88 1.00 0.31 17.08
N VAL A 89 0.45 -0.51 16.19
CA VAL A 89 1.13 -1.12 15.05
C VAL A 89 0.59 -0.52 13.76
N VAL A 90 1.48 -0.06 12.89
CA VAL A 90 1.13 0.51 11.59
C VAL A 90 2.18 0.08 10.57
N ALA A 91 1.82 -0.80 9.63
CA ALA A 91 2.72 -1.25 8.55
C ALA A 91 4.13 -1.66 9.03
N TYR A 92 4.21 -2.45 10.11
CA TYR A 92 5.47 -2.81 10.77
C TYR A 92 6.25 -3.93 10.07
N GLY A 93 5.54 -4.90 9.48
CA GLY A 93 6.14 -5.98 8.68
C GLY A 93 6.81 -7.12 9.46
N LEU A 94 6.73 -7.13 10.80
CA LEU A 94 7.00 -8.32 11.63
C LEU A 94 5.70 -8.89 12.17
N LEU A 95 5.65 -10.21 12.30
CA LEU A 95 4.59 -10.89 13.04
C LEU A 95 4.82 -10.71 14.54
N LEU A 96 3.78 -10.31 15.28
CA LEU A 96 3.82 -10.20 16.73
C LEU A 96 3.43 -11.56 17.33
N PRO A 97 4.34 -12.23 18.08
CA PRO A 97 3.97 -13.45 18.79
C PRO A 97 3.04 -13.12 19.95
N LYS A 98 2.28 -14.12 20.41
CA LYS A 98 1.34 -14.01 21.53
C LYS A 98 1.92 -13.29 22.76
N ALA A 99 3.14 -13.64 23.15
CA ALA A 99 3.82 -13.01 24.28
C ALA A 99 3.91 -11.48 24.13
N VAL A 100 4.14 -10.97 22.91
CA VAL A 100 4.16 -9.52 22.64
C VAL A 100 2.75 -8.95 22.65
N LEU A 101 1.78 -9.63 22.04
CA LEU A 101 0.37 -9.20 22.01
C LEU A 101 -0.21 -9.00 23.41
N GLU A 102 0.20 -9.84 24.36
CA GLU A 102 -0.26 -9.83 25.75
C GLU A 102 0.58 -8.95 26.69
N THR A 103 1.71 -8.39 26.22
CA THR A 103 2.61 -7.61 27.09
C THR A 103 2.02 -6.25 27.50
N PRO A 104 1.53 -5.39 26.58
CA PRO A 104 0.87 -4.16 26.97
C PRO A 104 -0.47 -4.44 27.67
N ARG A 105 -0.83 -3.65 28.68
CA ARG A 105 -2.05 -3.82 29.48
C ARG A 105 -3.35 -3.88 28.65
N LEU A 106 -3.39 -3.12 27.55
CA LEU A 106 -4.50 -3.01 26.60
C LEU A 106 -4.19 -3.73 25.28
N GLY A 107 -3.13 -4.55 25.25
CA GLY A 107 -2.67 -5.30 24.10
C GLY A 107 -2.15 -4.43 22.95
N CYS A 108 -2.23 -4.97 21.74
CA CYS A 108 -1.76 -4.33 20.53
C CYS A 108 -2.93 -3.95 19.61
N LEU A 109 -2.92 -2.72 19.10
CA LEU A 109 -3.84 -2.24 18.08
C LEU A 109 -3.12 -2.13 16.73
N ASN A 110 -3.79 -2.48 15.64
CA ASN A 110 -3.28 -2.25 14.28
C ASN A 110 -4.13 -1.20 13.57
N VAL A 111 -3.48 -0.31 12.82
CA VAL A 111 -4.13 0.55 11.84
C VAL A 111 -4.02 -0.11 10.47
N HIS A 112 -5.13 -0.70 10.02
CA HIS A 112 -5.19 -1.44 8.77
C HIS A 112 -5.77 -0.59 7.64
N GLY A 113 -5.12 -0.55 6.48
CA GLY A 113 -5.48 0.28 5.34
C GLY A 113 -6.63 -0.28 4.48
N SER A 114 -7.63 -0.90 5.10
CA SER A 114 -8.90 -1.27 4.47
C SER A 114 -10.06 -1.24 5.45
N ILE A 115 -11.27 -1.41 4.93
CA ILE A 115 -12.49 -1.69 5.69
C ILE A 115 -12.61 -3.20 5.93
N LEU A 116 -12.18 -3.65 7.12
CA LEU A 116 -12.24 -5.06 7.50
C LEU A 116 -13.71 -5.52 7.63
N PRO A 117 -14.02 -6.81 7.36
CA PRO A 117 -13.09 -7.93 7.14
C PRO A 117 -12.49 -8.05 5.72
N ARG A 118 -12.83 -7.13 4.81
CA ARG A 118 -12.28 -7.12 3.45
C ARG A 118 -10.82 -6.64 3.46
N TRP A 119 -9.99 -7.29 2.65
CA TRP A 119 -8.59 -7.02 2.38
C TRP A 119 -7.64 -7.22 3.57
N ARG A 120 -7.80 -8.33 4.30
CA ARG A 120 -6.78 -8.78 5.27
C ARG A 120 -5.43 -8.99 4.56
N GLY A 121 -4.32 -8.60 5.18
CA GLY A 121 -2.97 -8.87 4.69
C GLY A 121 -2.21 -7.66 4.16
N ALA A 122 -1.35 -7.92 3.17
CA ALA A 122 -0.16 -7.10 2.94
C ALA A 122 -0.32 -5.93 1.96
N ALA A 123 -1.31 -5.96 1.06
CA ALA A 123 -1.46 -4.94 0.01
C ALA A 123 -2.92 -4.43 -0.16
N PRO A 124 -3.61 -4.04 0.92
CA PRO A 124 -5.03 -3.71 0.87
C PRO A 124 -5.37 -2.58 -0.11
N ILE A 125 -4.52 -1.55 -0.18
CA ILE A 125 -4.70 -0.36 -1.03
C ILE A 125 -4.72 -0.76 -2.52
N GLN A 126 -3.68 -1.47 -2.97
CA GLN A 126 -3.56 -1.90 -4.35
C GLN A 126 -4.71 -2.83 -4.74
N ARG A 127 -5.04 -3.79 -3.88
CA ARG A 127 -6.03 -4.82 -4.18
C ARG A 127 -7.45 -4.26 -4.23
N ALA A 128 -7.78 -3.24 -3.42
CA ALA A 128 -9.06 -2.55 -3.50
C ALA A 128 -9.26 -1.88 -4.87
N ILE A 129 -8.24 -1.13 -5.35
CA ILE A 129 -8.29 -0.48 -6.67
C ILE A 129 -8.34 -1.51 -7.80
N GLU A 130 -7.50 -2.56 -7.72
CA GLU A 130 -7.43 -3.63 -8.72
C GLU A 130 -8.78 -4.35 -8.88
N ALA A 131 -9.46 -4.64 -7.76
CA ALA A 131 -10.77 -5.27 -7.77
C ALA A 131 -11.90 -4.34 -8.26
N GLY A 132 -11.67 -3.04 -8.31
CA GLY A 132 -12.67 -2.04 -8.66
C GLY A 132 -13.63 -1.69 -7.52
N ASP A 133 -13.17 -1.79 -6.27
CA ASP A 133 -13.93 -1.29 -5.12
C ASP A 133 -14.11 0.23 -5.25
N THR A 134 -15.28 0.74 -4.86
CA THR A 134 -15.62 2.19 -4.90
C THR A 134 -15.44 2.88 -3.55
N ILE A 135 -15.22 2.11 -2.49
CA ILE A 135 -15.01 2.58 -1.12
C ILE A 135 -13.85 1.77 -0.53
N SER A 136 -12.97 2.46 0.19
CA SER A 136 -11.97 1.86 1.08
C SER A 136 -11.91 2.69 2.36
N GLY A 137 -10.83 2.57 3.12
CA GLY A 137 -10.68 3.32 4.36
C GLY A 137 -9.65 2.69 5.29
N VAL A 138 -9.76 3.05 6.55
CA VAL A 138 -8.93 2.50 7.63
C VAL A 138 -9.80 1.77 8.64
N THR A 139 -9.28 0.67 9.18
CA THR A 139 -9.85 -0.01 10.35
C THR A 139 -8.82 -0.02 11.47
N ILE A 140 -9.19 0.51 12.62
CA ILE A 140 -8.44 0.31 13.86
C ILE A 140 -8.97 -0.97 14.49
N MET A 141 -8.11 -1.96 14.70
CA MET A 141 -8.50 -3.26 15.24
C MET A 141 -7.62 -3.67 16.41
N GLN A 142 -8.20 -4.43 17.33
CA GLN A 142 -7.42 -5.21 18.30
C GLN A 142 -6.69 -6.31 17.52
N MET A 143 -5.40 -6.49 17.75
CA MET A 143 -4.64 -7.59 17.16
C MET A 143 -4.87 -8.89 17.93
N ASP A 144 -4.90 -10.00 17.20
CA ASP A 144 -4.87 -11.37 17.72
C ASP A 144 -3.71 -12.15 17.04
N GLU A 145 -3.63 -13.47 17.27
CA GLU A 145 -2.57 -14.31 16.68
C GLU A 145 -2.74 -14.52 15.17
N GLY A 146 -3.90 -14.18 14.60
CA GLY A 146 -4.18 -14.32 13.18
C GLY A 146 -3.73 -13.11 12.35
N LEU A 147 -3.76 -13.26 11.03
CA LEU A 147 -3.42 -12.19 10.09
C LEU A 147 -4.64 -11.30 9.87
N ASP A 148 -4.66 -10.15 10.54
CA ASP A 148 -5.72 -9.14 10.45
C ASP A 148 -7.13 -9.68 10.79
N THR A 149 -7.22 -10.61 11.75
CA THR A 149 -8.48 -11.27 12.13
C THR A 149 -9.14 -10.71 13.38
N GLY A 150 -8.41 -9.94 14.18
CA GLY A 150 -8.90 -9.45 15.46
C GLY A 150 -10.06 -8.46 15.35
N ALA A 151 -10.71 -8.23 16.50
CA ALA A 151 -11.95 -7.45 16.55
C ALA A 151 -11.74 -5.99 16.14
N MET A 152 -12.66 -5.46 15.35
CA MET A 152 -12.63 -4.10 14.83
C MET A 152 -13.14 -3.13 15.89
N LEU A 153 -12.47 -1.99 16.06
CA LEU A 153 -12.82 -0.99 17.08
C LEU A 153 -13.44 0.25 16.45
N LEU A 154 -12.88 0.69 15.33
CA LEU A 154 -13.32 1.88 14.60
C LEU A 154 -13.00 1.73 13.11
N LYS A 155 -13.90 2.21 12.27
CA LYS A 155 -13.72 2.28 10.81
C LYS A 155 -13.91 3.72 10.36
N SER A 156 -13.11 4.14 9.40
CA SER A 156 -13.30 5.42 8.71
C SER A 156 -13.16 5.18 7.22
N GLU A 157 -14.16 5.60 6.45
CA GLU A 157 -14.31 5.30 5.03
C GLU A 157 -13.92 6.48 4.15
N CYS A 158 -13.43 6.18 2.95
CA CYS A 158 -13.22 7.15 1.89
C CYS A 158 -13.56 6.54 0.52
N PRO A 159 -14.01 7.35 -0.45
CA PRO A 159 -14.28 6.86 -1.80
C PRO A 159 -12.98 6.48 -2.52
N ILE A 160 -13.08 5.56 -3.48
CA ILE A 160 -12.08 5.35 -4.55
C ILE A 160 -12.72 5.89 -5.83
N VAL A 161 -12.11 6.91 -6.44
CA VAL A 161 -12.57 7.46 -7.72
C VAL A 161 -11.86 6.80 -8.91
N ASP A 162 -12.43 6.92 -10.11
CA ASP A 162 -11.95 6.23 -11.31
C ASP A 162 -10.55 6.66 -11.79
N THR A 163 -10.05 7.78 -11.27
CA THR A 163 -8.70 8.30 -11.53
C THR A 163 -7.70 7.98 -10.42
N ASP A 164 -8.14 7.48 -9.26
CA ASP A 164 -7.24 7.20 -8.14
C ASP A 164 -6.25 6.11 -8.52
N THR A 165 -4.98 6.39 -8.24
CA THR A 165 -3.90 5.41 -8.16
C THR A 165 -3.71 4.95 -6.71
N SER A 166 -2.84 3.95 -6.49
CA SER A 166 -2.48 3.57 -5.12
C SER A 166 -1.73 4.66 -4.37
N ALA A 167 -1.04 5.59 -5.04
CA ALA A 167 -0.48 6.77 -4.38
C ALA A 167 -1.60 7.67 -3.84
N ASP A 168 -2.60 7.98 -4.67
CA ASP A 168 -3.69 8.88 -4.28
C ASP A 168 -4.51 8.30 -3.11
N LEU A 169 -4.83 7.00 -3.18
CA LEU A 169 -5.53 6.32 -2.09
C LEU A 169 -4.65 6.22 -0.84
N HIS A 170 -3.36 5.92 -0.99
CA HIS A 170 -2.42 5.90 0.13
C HIS A 170 -2.40 7.23 0.89
N ASP A 171 -2.28 8.34 0.16
CA ASP A 171 -2.19 9.68 0.78
C ASP A 171 -3.50 10.03 1.49
N ARG A 172 -4.65 9.72 0.87
CA ARG A 172 -5.96 9.89 1.50
C ARG A 172 -6.10 9.07 2.79
N LEU A 173 -5.61 7.82 2.80
CA LEU A 173 -5.62 6.98 3.99
C LEU A 173 -4.63 7.46 5.06
N ALA A 174 -3.50 8.06 4.65
CA ALA A 174 -2.50 8.64 5.55
C ALA A 174 -3.04 9.88 6.28
N GLU A 175 -3.99 10.60 5.67
CA GLU A 175 -4.75 11.68 6.32
C GLU A 175 -5.88 11.15 7.22
N LEU A 176 -6.54 10.06 6.80
CA LEU A 176 -7.71 9.49 7.48
C LEU A 176 -7.34 8.69 8.74
N GLY A 177 -6.22 7.98 8.69
CA GLY A 177 -5.74 7.05 9.72
C GLY A 177 -5.41 7.69 11.07
N PRO A 178 -4.60 8.76 11.12
CA PRO A 178 -4.18 9.35 12.38
C PRO A 178 -5.33 9.90 13.24
N PRO A 179 -6.31 10.65 12.70
CA PRO A 179 -7.50 11.04 13.47
C PRO A 179 -8.29 9.85 14.01
N ALA A 180 -8.51 8.81 13.18
CA ALA A 180 -9.21 7.58 13.58
C ALA A 180 -8.49 6.84 14.71
N LEU A 181 -7.15 6.78 14.67
CA LEU A 181 -6.32 6.22 15.72
C LEU A 181 -6.46 7.01 17.03
N LEU A 182 -6.35 8.34 16.99
CA LEU A 182 -6.47 9.19 18.18
C LEU A 182 -7.87 9.08 18.80
N GLU A 183 -8.92 9.08 17.97
CA GLU A 183 -10.29 8.84 18.44
C GLU A 183 -10.42 7.50 19.15
N THR A 184 -9.84 6.45 18.58
CA THR A 184 -9.85 5.10 19.17
C THR A 184 -9.15 5.08 20.52
N LEU A 185 -7.94 5.65 20.62
CA LEU A 185 -7.17 5.68 21.87
C LEU A 185 -7.87 6.48 22.97
N ASN A 186 -8.51 7.60 22.61
CA ASN A 186 -9.24 8.45 23.55
C ASN A 186 -10.48 7.77 24.14
N ASN A 187 -11.09 6.85 23.39
CA ASN A 187 -12.34 6.19 23.76
C ASN A 187 -12.18 4.68 24.03
N LEU A 188 -10.95 4.16 24.11
CA LEU A 188 -10.68 2.72 24.08
C LEU A 188 -11.43 1.93 25.16
N GLY A 189 -11.63 2.51 26.35
CA GLY A 189 -12.40 1.87 27.43
C GLY A 189 -13.92 1.89 27.26
N GLN A 190 -14.43 2.59 26.24
CA GLN A 190 -15.87 2.73 25.93
C GLN A 190 -16.25 2.04 24.62
N LEU A 191 -15.28 1.75 23.76
CA LEU A 191 -15.52 1.06 22.49
C LEU A 191 -15.91 -0.39 22.73
N VAL A 192 -16.85 -0.88 21.94
CA VAL A 192 -17.25 -2.28 21.92
C VAL A 192 -16.58 -2.94 20.72
N PRO A 193 -15.64 -3.88 20.92
CA PRO A 193 -14.99 -4.57 19.81
C PRO A 193 -16.01 -5.37 18.99
N GLU A 194 -16.00 -5.18 17.68
CA GLU A 194 -16.83 -5.89 16.70
C GLU A 194 -16.07 -7.11 16.14
N PRO A 195 -16.48 -8.35 16.44
CA PRO A 195 -15.88 -9.53 15.84
C PRO A 195 -16.07 -9.53 14.32
N GLN A 196 -15.03 -9.90 13.58
CA GLN A 196 -15.10 -9.97 12.12
C GLN A 196 -15.95 -11.18 11.65
N ASN A 197 -16.79 -10.97 10.64
CA ASN A 197 -17.44 -12.07 9.93
C ASN A 197 -16.48 -12.69 8.88
N ASN A 198 -16.04 -13.93 9.12
CA ASN A 198 -15.11 -14.62 8.24
C ASN A 198 -15.68 -14.94 6.85
N GLU A 199 -17.00 -15.05 6.69
CA GLU A 199 -17.64 -15.29 5.38
C GLU A 199 -17.52 -14.08 4.44
N GLN A 200 -17.29 -12.89 5.00
CA GLN A 200 -17.12 -11.63 4.25
C GLN A 200 -15.64 -11.28 4.05
N ALA A 201 -14.72 -12.09 4.57
CA ALA A 201 -13.28 -11.82 4.51
C ALA A 201 -12.69 -12.22 3.15
N ASN A 202 -11.75 -11.42 2.66
CA ASN A 202 -10.83 -11.79 1.58
C ASN A 202 -9.41 -11.31 1.91
N TYR A 203 -8.43 -11.77 1.13
CA TYR A 203 -7.02 -11.55 1.43
C TYR A 203 -6.32 -10.71 0.36
N ALA A 204 -5.76 -9.58 0.78
CA ALA A 204 -4.89 -8.75 -0.01
C ALA A 204 -3.46 -9.29 -0.01
N ARG A 205 -3.20 -10.26 -0.88
CA ARG A 205 -1.84 -10.82 -1.05
C ARG A 205 -0.88 -9.72 -1.50
N LYS A 206 0.36 -9.81 -1.02
CA LYS A 206 1.46 -8.93 -1.43
C LYS A 206 1.58 -8.92 -2.96
N ILE A 207 1.82 -7.74 -3.54
CA ILE A 207 2.04 -7.60 -4.98
C ILE A 207 3.43 -8.13 -5.35
N GLU A 208 3.48 -9.05 -6.30
CA GLU A 208 4.70 -9.51 -6.93
C GLU A 208 5.00 -8.72 -8.21
N LYS A 209 6.29 -8.54 -8.54
CA LYS A 209 6.68 -7.79 -9.74
C LYS A 209 6.21 -8.43 -11.05
N ALA A 210 6.03 -9.75 -11.06
CA ALA A 210 5.54 -10.49 -12.22
C ALA A 210 4.07 -10.18 -12.51
N GLU A 211 3.26 -9.87 -11.50
CA GLU A 211 1.86 -9.46 -11.68
C GLU A 211 1.72 -8.16 -12.49
N ALA A 212 2.79 -7.36 -12.53
CA ALA A 212 2.80 -6.10 -13.27
C ALA A 212 2.90 -6.28 -14.78
N GLU A 213 3.20 -7.47 -15.27
CA GLU A 213 3.17 -7.76 -16.70
C GLU A 213 1.73 -7.75 -17.21
N ILE A 214 1.48 -6.97 -18.25
CA ILE A 214 0.16 -6.86 -18.86
C ILE A 214 -0.09 -8.10 -19.72
N ASP A 215 -1.10 -8.87 -19.32
CA ASP A 215 -1.74 -9.83 -20.22
C ASP A 215 -2.83 -9.11 -21.01
N TRP A 216 -2.56 -8.84 -22.29
CA TRP A 216 -3.50 -8.14 -23.16
C TRP A 216 -4.76 -8.95 -23.48
N ARG A 217 -4.80 -10.24 -23.16
CA ARG A 217 -6.01 -11.07 -23.33
C ARG A 217 -7.07 -10.79 -22.26
N ALA A 218 -6.72 -10.11 -21.18
CA ALA A 218 -7.67 -9.69 -20.16
C ALA A 218 -8.56 -8.53 -20.67
N PRO A 219 -9.75 -8.31 -20.08
CA PRO A 219 -10.57 -7.14 -20.36
C PRO A 219 -9.83 -5.83 -20.10
N ALA A 220 -9.98 -4.84 -20.99
CA ALA A 220 -9.30 -3.55 -20.88
C ALA A 220 -9.59 -2.85 -19.55
N ILE A 221 -10.80 -2.99 -19.01
CA ILE A 221 -11.17 -2.39 -17.72
C ILE A 221 -10.39 -2.98 -16.53
N GLU A 222 -10.06 -4.27 -16.57
CA GLU A 222 -9.25 -4.92 -15.53
C GLU A 222 -7.79 -4.45 -15.62
N ILE A 223 -7.25 -4.39 -16.84
CA ILE A 223 -5.90 -3.87 -17.08
C ILE A 223 -5.82 -2.40 -16.66
N GLN A 224 -6.84 -1.59 -16.95
CA GLN A 224 -6.92 -0.19 -16.54
C GLN A 224 -6.83 -0.02 -15.02
N ARG A 225 -7.62 -0.81 -14.28
CA ARG A 225 -7.58 -0.83 -12.81
C ARG A 225 -6.21 -1.26 -12.29
N ARG A 226 -5.60 -2.28 -12.90
CA ARG A 226 -4.26 -2.74 -12.52
C ARG A 226 -3.19 -1.68 -12.76
N ILE A 227 -3.25 -0.95 -13.88
CA ILE A 227 -2.34 0.17 -14.18
C ILE A 227 -2.41 1.23 -13.07
N ARG A 228 -3.61 1.59 -12.61
CA ARG A 228 -3.80 2.52 -11.49
C ARG A 228 -3.36 1.92 -10.15
N ALA A 229 -3.75 0.68 -9.87
CA ALA A 229 -3.44 -0.02 -8.63
C ALA A 229 -1.92 -0.17 -8.43
N PHE A 230 -1.16 -0.41 -9.50
CA PHE A 230 0.29 -0.62 -9.42
C PHE A 230 1.10 0.66 -9.63
N ASN A 231 0.45 1.82 -9.64
CA ASN A 231 1.09 3.13 -9.64
C ASN A 231 1.17 3.66 -8.19
N PRO A 232 2.39 3.91 -7.65
CA PRO A 232 3.68 4.12 -8.33
C PRO A 232 4.62 2.91 -8.32
N PHE A 233 4.20 1.78 -7.75
CA PHE A 233 4.97 0.54 -7.72
C PHE A 233 4.03 -0.68 -7.75
N PRO A 234 4.35 -1.75 -8.52
CA PRO A 234 5.55 -1.96 -9.34
C PRO A 234 5.57 -1.28 -10.73
N ILE A 235 4.50 -0.57 -11.11
CA ILE A 235 4.20 -0.07 -12.47
C ILE A 235 3.98 -1.21 -13.46
N CYS A 236 2.79 -1.23 -14.06
CA CYS A 236 2.48 -2.19 -15.12
C CYS A 236 3.42 -2.03 -16.32
N TYR A 237 3.75 -3.12 -16.99
CA TYR A 237 4.60 -3.11 -18.17
C TYR A 237 4.15 -4.13 -19.21
N THR A 238 4.49 -3.86 -20.46
CA THR A 238 4.42 -4.81 -21.57
C THR A 238 5.79 -4.94 -22.22
N THR A 239 5.93 -5.92 -23.11
CA THR A 239 7.14 -6.15 -23.90
C THR A 239 6.93 -5.62 -25.33
N LEU A 240 7.92 -4.89 -25.84
CA LEU A 240 7.99 -4.42 -27.23
C LEU A 240 8.56 -5.53 -28.15
N PRO A 241 8.39 -5.44 -29.48
CA PRO A 241 8.95 -6.42 -30.42
C PRO A 241 10.48 -6.61 -30.33
N ASN A 242 11.20 -5.59 -29.85
CA ASN A 242 12.64 -5.65 -29.62
C ASN A 242 13.03 -6.26 -28.25
N ASN A 243 12.08 -6.89 -27.54
CA ASN A 243 12.21 -7.43 -26.18
C ASN A 243 12.50 -6.41 -25.08
N GLU A 244 12.36 -5.11 -25.34
CA GLU A 244 12.46 -4.09 -24.31
C GLU A 244 11.14 -3.92 -23.56
N ARG A 245 11.22 -3.54 -22.28
CA ARG A 245 10.04 -3.26 -21.46
C ARG A 245 9.51 -1.86 -21.72
N LEU A 246 8.22 -1.77 -22.00
CA LEU A 246 7.47 -0.53 -22.00
C LEU A 246 6.59 -0.47 -20.74
N ARG A 247 6.90 0.45 -19.82
CA ARG A 247 6.07 0.69 -18.63
C ARG A 247 4.89 1.59 -18.97
N ILE A 248 3.72 1.26 -18.43
CA ILE A 248 2.46 1.99 -18.65
C ILE A 248 2.05 2.65 -17.33
N HIS A 249 1.95 3.98 -17.35
CA HIS A 249 1.67 4.78 -16.15
C HIS A 249 0.22 5.26 -16.09
N THR A 250 -0.37 5.54 -17.25
CA THR A 250 -1.75 6.03 -17.34
C THR A 250 -2.40 5.51 -18.62
N ALA A 251 -3.59 4.93 -18.47
CA ALA A 251 -4.43 4.51 -19.58
C ALA A 251 -5.91 4.70 -19.26
N GLN A 252 -6.71 4.88 -20.31
CA GLN A 252 -8.17 4.97 -20.25
C GLN A 252 -8.80 3.81 -21.02
N PHE A 253 -9.95 3.33 -20.56
CA PHE A 253 -10.74 2.34 -21.27
C PHE A 253 -11.38 2.95 -22.51
N LEU A 254 -11.39 2.20 -23.61
CA LEU A 254 -12.13 2.49 -24.83
C LEU A 254 -12.99 1.28 -25.22
N ASP A 255 -14.24 1.54 -25.58
CA ASP A 255 -15.16 0.51 -26.08
C ASP A 255 -14.96 0.30 -27.59
N ILE A 256 -13.83 -0.28 -27.95
CA ILE A 256 -13.48 -0.65 -29.33
C ILE A 256 -12.88 -2.04 -29.33
N ALA A 257 -13.18 -2.82 -30.37
CA ALA A 257 -12.65 -4.17 -30.54
C ALA A 257 -11.34 -4.18 -31.35
N GLY A 258 -10.54 -5.21 -31.15
CA GLY A 258 -9.35 -5.50 -31.91
C GLY A 258 -8.70 -6.80 -31.43
N GLU A 259 -7.64 -7.23 -32.11
CA GLU A 259 -6.88 -8.41 -31.71
C GLU A 259 -6.00 -8.10 -30.48
N PRO A 260 -6.13 -8.81 -29.35
CA PRO A 260 -5.40 -8.53 -28.11
C PRO A 260 -3.91 -8.26 -28.30
N GLY A 261 -3.43 -7.15 -27.72
CA GLY A 261 -2.04 -6.72 -27.80
C GLY A 261 -1.72 -5.89 -29.06
N THR A 262 -2.65 -5.80 -30.02
CA THR A 262 -2.41 -5.06 -31.27
C THR A 262 -2.57 -3.56 -31.07
N VAL A 263 -1.59 -2.79 -31.54
CA VAL A 263 -1.66 -1.33 -31.63
C VAL A 263 -2.68 -0.94 -32.71
N ILE A 264 -3.81 -0.39 -32.30
CA ILE A 264 -4.90 0.06 -33.18
C ILE A 264 -4.55 1.43 -33.78
N SER A 265 -4.04 2.34 -32.96
CA SER A 265 -3.65 3.69 -33.39
C SER A 265 -2.54 4.23 -32.50
N ALA A 266 -1.66 5.04 -33.08
CA ALA A 266 -0.64 5.77 -32.36
C ALA A 266 -0.58 7.20 -32.89
N ASP A 267 -0.97 8.17 -32.07
CA ASP A 267 -0.95 9.59 -32.41
C ASP A 267 -0.37 10.42 -31.26
N LYS A 268 -0.40 11.75 -31.41
CA LYS A 268 0.15 12.66 -30.40
C LYS A 268 -0.65 12.70 -29.08
N HIS A 269 -1.84 12.12 -29.04
CA HIS A 269 -2.72 12.10 -27.86
C HIS A 269 -2.62 10.77 -27.11
N GLN A 270 -2.51 9.66 -27.84
CA GLN A 270 -2.59 8.33 -27.24
C GLN A 270 -1.94 7.24 -28.10
N LEU A 271 -1.49 6.19 -27.41
CA LEU A 271 -1.21 4.88 -27.99
C LEU A 271 -2.37 3.95 -27.62
N VAL A 272 -3.12 3.48 -28.61
CA VAL A 272 -4.29 2.63 -28.40
C VAL A 272 -3.95 1.17 -28.67
N VAL A 273 -4.16 0.32 -27.67
CA VAL A 273 -3.84 -1.12 -27.74
C VAL A 273 -5.09 -1.93 -27.44
N ALA A 274 -5.45 -2.83 -28.35
CA ALA A 274 -6.56 -3.76 -28.20
C ALA A 274 -6.34 -4.72 -27.03
N CYS A 275 -7.41 -5.06 -26.33
CA CYS A 275 -7.42 -6.04 -25.24
C CYS A 275 -8.36 -7.21 -25.57
N GLY A 276 -8.52 -8.18 -24.66
CA GLY A 276 -9.50 -9.27 -24.83
C GLY A 276 -10.93 -8.76 -25.01
N GLU A 277 -11.26 -7.70 -24.28
CA GLU A 277 -12.49 -6.92 -24.44
C GLU A 277 -12.15 -5.43 -24.33
N GLY A 278 -12.63 -4.63 -25.28
CA GLY A 278 -12.28 -3.21 -25.37
C GLY A 278 -10.82 -2.96 -25.75
N ALA A 279 -10.36 -1.72 -25.54
CA ALA A 279 -8.98 -1.31 -25.74
C ALA A 279 -8.53 -0.31 -24.67
N LEU A 280 -7.22 -0.09 -24.58
CA LEU A 280 -6.61 0.90 -23.72
C LEU A 280 -6.00 2.05 -24.51
N ALA A 281 -6.45 3.27 -24.20
CA ALA A 281 -5.82 4.53 -24.60
C ALA A 281 -4.72 4.90 -23.61
N ILE A 282 -3.47 4.58 -23.95
CA ILE A 282 -2.30 4.89 -23.13
C ILE A 282 -1.88 6.33 -23.39
N THR A 283 -1.80 7.14 -22.33
CA THR A 283 -1.42 8.55 -22.40
C THR A 283 -0.05 8.85 -21.80
N HIS A 284 0.41 8.02 -20.85
CA HIS A 284 1.72 8.13 -20.23
C HIS A 284 2.42 6.77 -20.13
N LEU A 285 3.66 6.73 -20.60
CA LEU A 285 4.46 5.51 -20.73
C LEU A 285 5.94 5.81 -20.46
N GLN A 286 6.75 4.77 -20.28
CA GLN A 286 8.17 4.92 -19.97
C GLN A 286 8.99 3.80 -20.60
N LEU A 287 9.91 4.20 -21.48
CA LEU A 287 10.96 3.34 -22.05
C LEU A 287 12.10 3.08 -21.06
N PRO A 288 12.89 2.00 -21.24
CA PRO A 288 14.01 1.68 -20.36
C PRO A 288 15.01 2.83 -20.28
N GLY A 289 15.40 3.22 -19.07
CA GLY A 289 16.36 4.30 -18.83
C GLY A 289 15.87 5.71 -19.18
N LYS A 290 14.62 5.88 -19.62
CA LYS A 290 14.02 7.19 -19.94
C LYS A 290 13.13 7.70 -18.80
N LYS A 291 12.83 9.00 -18.84
CA LYS A 291 11.79 9.60 -18.00
C LYS A 291 10.41 9.12 -18.46
N ILE A 292 9.40 9.27 -17.59
CA ILE A 292 8.00 9.14 -18.00
C ILE A 292 7.74 10.17 -19.10
N MET A 293 7.05 9.75 -20.15
CA MET A 293 6.73 10.57 -21.31
C MET A 293 5.25 10.45 -21.67
N SER A 294 4.70 11.54 -22.18
CA SER A 294 3.38 11.58 -22.79
C SER A 294 3.35 10.83 -24.12
N ALA A 295 2.16 10.47 -24.58
CA ALA A 295 1.96 9.91 -25.92
C ALA A 295 2.49 10.85 -27.03
N ALA A 296 2.40 12.18 -26.85
CA ALA A 296 2.96 13.17 -27.78
C ALA A 296 4.48 13.04 -27.91
N GLU A 297 5.19 13.00 -26.78
CA GLU A 297 6.64 12.84 -26.75
C GLU A 297 7.08 11.49 -27.32
N PHE A 298 6.33 10.43 -27.01
CA PHE A 298 6.55 9.11 -27.60
C PHE A 298 6.36 9.12 -29.12
N ALA A 299 5.27 9.70 -29.63
CA ALA A 299 4.99 9.76 -31.07
C ALA A 299 6.08 10.51 -31.86
N ASN A 300 6.62 11.58 -31.28
CA ASN A 300 7.65 12.42 -31.92
C ASN A 300 9.04 11.78 -31.97
N GLY A 301 9.41 10.94 -31.00
CA GLY A 301 10.76 10.37 -30.89
C GLY A 301 10.86 8.85 -31.07
N HIS A 302 9.75 8.14 -30.91
CA HIS A 302 9.73 6.70 -30.66
C HIS A 302 8.55 5.96 -31.32
N SER A 303 7.75 6.62 -32.16
CA SER A 303 6.59 6.01 -32.84
C SER A 303 6.94 4.74 -33.62
N GLN A 304 8.16 4.66 -34.16
CA GLN A 304 8.68 3.48 -34.87
C GLN A 304 8.76 2.20 -34.02
N LEU A 305 8.70 2.31 -32.69
CA LEU A 305 8.70 1.14 -31.78
C LEU A 305 7.32 0.47 -31.69
N CYS A 306 6.25 1.20 -32.03
CA CYS A 306 4.87 0.72 -31.94
C CYS A 306 4.05 1.21 -33.15
N PRO A 307 4.45 0.93 -34.42
CA PRO A 307 3.60 1.23 -35.56
C PRO A 307 2.25 0.51 -35.45
N VAL A 308 1.20 1.06 -36.07
CA VAL A 308 -0.12 0.42 -36.13
C VAL A 308 0.01 -1.01 -36.67
N GLY A 309 -0.67 -1.95 -36.02
CA GLY A 309 -0.57 -3.39 -36.28
C GLY A 309 0.53 -4.12 -35.51
N THR A 310 1.36 -3.40 -34.75
CA THR A 310 2.34 -4.05 -33.85
C THR A 310 1.63 -4.80 -32.75
N CYS A 311 2.04 -6.04 -32.47
CA CYS A 311 1.59 -6.78 -31.30
C CYS A 311 2.54 -6.55 -30.12
N LEU A 312 1.99 -6.18 -28.96
CA LEU A 312 2.70 -5.98 -27.69
C LEU A 312 2.48 -7.18 -26.76
N GLY A 313 3.46 -7.43 -25.90
CA GLY A 313 3.44 -8.54 -24.95
C GLY A 313 4.37 -9.67 -25.38
N ALA A 314 4.36 -10.78 -24.64
CA ALA A 314 5.11 -11.96 -25.04
C ALA A 314 4.51 -12.50 -26.35
N VAL A 315 5.35 -12.54 -27.40
CA VAL A 315 5.05 -13.34 -28.58
C VAL A 315 5.18 -14.78 -28.12
N ASP A 316 4.06 -15.49 -27.97
CA ASP A 316 4.10 -16.94 -27.79
C ASP A 316 4.91 -17.53 -28.95
N GLY A 317 6.02 -18.17 -28.61
CA GLY A 317 6.69 -19.14 -29.48
C GLY A 317 6.12 -20.52 -29.23
#